data_AF-A0A7V3M235-F1
#
_entry.id   AF-A0A7V3M235-F1
#
_cell.length_a   1.000
_cell.length_b   1.000
_cell.length_c   1.000
_cell.angle_alpha   90.00
_cell.angle_beta   90.00
_cell.angle_gamma   90.00
#
_symmetry.space_group_name_H-M   'P 1'
#
loop_
_entity.id
_entity.type
_entity.pdbx_description
1 polymer ?
#
loop_
_entity_poly.entity_id
_entity_poly.type
_entity_poly.pdbx_seq_one_letter_code
_entity_poly.pdbx_strand_id
1 'polypeptide(L)'
;MDLAEPYIQSAQTHLDDPGSKIVFDKFHVANHLHDAVDKVRRQEHRALKKADDDRLTGTKYLWLMRPQDMTPEQRTTFRTLQRSHPKVARAWSLKERFRQLWAYTYLGAARRFFARWFWRATHSRLRPMAEVAKLMSAMMSSPTCATGSPMQAWRPSTP
;
A
#
# COMPACT_ATOMS: atom_id res chain seq x y z
N MET A 1 -8.15 -16.33 18.71
CA MET A 1 -7.68 -15.26 19.62
C MET A 1 -8.46 -14.01 19.23
N ASP A 2 -9.53 -13.78 19.96
CA ASP A 2 -10.52 -12.74 19.70
C ASP A 2 -10.09 -11.45 20.39
N LEU A 3 -9.83 -10.42 19.59
CA LEU A 3 -9.55 -9.07 20.08
C LEU A 3 -10.86 -8.46 20.56
N ALA A 4 -10.98 -8.42 21.89
CA ALA A 4 -12.20 -8.13 22.61
C ALA A 4 -12.77 -6.72 22.33
N GLU A 5 -14.09 -6.68 22.14
CA GLU A 5 -15.02 -5.54 22.11
C GLU A 5 -14.68 -4.31 23.00
N PRO A 6 -14.15 -4.47 24.24
CA PRO A 6 -13.90 -3.33 25.14
C PRO A 6 -12.81 -2.38 24.64
N TYR A 7 -11.84 -2.86 23.85
CA TYR A 7 -10.76 -2.01 23.32
C TYR A 7 -11.26 -1.08 22.21
N ILE A 8 -12.21 -1.56 21.40
CA ILE A 8 -12.89 -0.75 20.38
C ILE A 8 -13.78 0.30 21.06
N GLN A 9 -14.50 -0.06 22.13
CA GLN A 9 -15.31 0.89 22.89
C GLN A 9 -14.48 1.96 23.61
N SER A 10 -13.36 1.59 24.24
CA SER A 10 -12.46 2.54 24.93
C SER A 10 -11.86 3.59 23.97
N ALA A 11 -11.53 3.18 22.75
CA ALA A 11 -11.04 4.10 21.72
C ALA A 11 -12.15 5.04 21.20
N GLN A 12 -13.42 4.61 21.26
CA GLN A 12 -14.57 5.40 20.80
C GLN A 12 -15.04 6.44 21.82
N THR A 13 -14.87 6.23 23.13
CA THR A 13 -15.37 7.17 24.16
C THR A 13 -14.50 8.41 24.38
N HIS A 14 -13.28 8.46 23.84
CA HIS A 14 -12.36 9.60 23.97
C HIS A 14 -12.01 10.30 22.65
N LEU A 15 -12.70 9.93 21.56
CA LEU A 15 -12.52 10.56 20.25
C LEU A 15 -13.85 11.18 19.83
N ASP A 16 -13.95 12.50 19.90
CA ASP A 16 -15.14 13.31 19.54
C ASP A 16 -15.58 13.20 18.06
N ASP A 17 -15.02 12.27 17.29
CA ASP A 17 -15.41 12.04 15.90
C ASP A 17 -14.99 10.62 15.44
N PRO A 18 -15.89 9.62 15.55
CA PRO A 18 -15.60 8.25 15.13
C PRO A 18 -15.49 8.07 13.61
N GLY A 19 -15.75 9.13 12.81
CA GLY A 19 -15.81 9.08 11.35
C GLY A 19 -14.74 9.88 10.60
N SER A 20 -14.11 10.90 11.19
CA SER A 20 -13.30 11.86 10.40
C SER A 20 -11.78 11.82 10.57
N LYS A 21 -11.23 10.99 11.47
CA LYS A 21 -9.78 10.85 11.68
C LYS A 21 -9.26 9.45 11.35
N ILE A 22 -9.59 8.92 10.17
CA ILE A 22 -8.78 7.83 9.61
C ILE A 22 -7.49 8.48 9.07
N VAL A 23 -6.62 8.92 9.97
CA VAL A 23 -5.21 9.11 9.64
C VAL A 23 -4.75 7.72 9.20
N PHE A 24 -4.54 7.56 7.90
CA PHE A 24 -4.09 6.29 7.34
C PHE A 24 -2.74 5.94 7.95
N ASP A 25 -2.77 5.12 8.99
CA ASP A 25 -1.55 4.57 9.56
C ASP A 25 -0.88 3.69 8.50
N LYS A 26 0.45 3.61 8.56
CA LYS A 26 1.32 2.91 7.61
C LYS A 26 0.78 1.53 7.22
N PHE A 27 0.20 0.81 8.17
CA PHE A 27 -0.34 -0.53 7.96
C PHE A 27 -1.56 -0.55 7.04
N HIS A 28 -2.50 0.38 7.18
CA HIS A 28 -3.69 0.43 6.32
C HIS A 28 -3.33 0.72 4.87
N VAL A 29 -2.40 1.65 4.64
CA VAL A 29 -1.90 1.95 3.29
C VAL A 29 -1.15 0.76 2.69
N ALA A 30 -0.27 0.14 3.48
CA ALA A 30 0.47 -1.04 3.04
C ALA A 30 -0.48 -2.19 2.67
N ASN A 31 -1.54 -2.40 3.47
CA ASN A 31 -2.54 -3.43 3.22
C ASN A 31 -3.30 -3.18 1.90
N HIS A 32 -3.77 -1.96 1.64
CA HIS A 32 -4.42 -1.63 0.36
C HIS A 32 -3.51 -1.85 -0.85
N LEU A 33 -2.21 -1.53 -0.73
CA LEU A 33 -1.25 -1.80 -1.79
C LEU A 33 -1.00 -3.29 -1.97
N HIS A 34 -0.92 -4.06 -0.88
CA HIS A 34 -0.82 -5.52 -0.93
C HIS A 34 -2.03 -6.14 -1.63
N ASP A 35 -3.24 -5.72 -1.26
CA ASP A 35 -4.49 -6.17 -1.89
C ASP A 35 -4.54 -5.81 -3.36
N ALA A 36 -4.11 -4.60 -3.74
CA ALA A 36 -4.04 -4.19 -5.14
C ALA A 36 -3.07 -5.06 -5.94
N VAL A 37 -1.90 -5.40 -5.38
CA VAL A 37 -0.95 -6.33 -6.02
C VAL A 37 -1.58 -7.72 -6.21
N ASP A 38 -2.23 -8.28 -5.19
CA ASP A 38 -2.87 -9.60 -5.33
C ASP A 38 -4.06 -9.57 -6.30
N LYS A 39 -4.84 -8.49 -6.34
CA LYS A 39 -5.90 -8.29 -7.33
C LYS A 39 -5.33 -8.30 -8.76
N VAL A 40 -4.25 -7.56 -9.02
CA VAL A 40 -3.57 -7.55 -10.33
C VAL A 40 -3.06 -8.96 -10.67
N ARG A 41 -2.42 -9.64 -9.70
CA ARG A 41 -1.92 -11.01 -9.88
C ARG A 41 -3.04 -11.98 -10.26
N ARG A 42 -4.18 -11.95 -9.55
CA ARG A 42 -5.34 -12.82 -9.84
C ARG A 42 -5.91 -12.56 -11.23
N GLN A 43 -6.05 -11.29 -11.62
CA GLN A 43 -6.54 -10.91 -12.94
C GLN A 43 -5.61 -11.40 -14.05
N GLU A 44 -4.30 -11.19 -13.89
CA GLU A 44 -3.29 -11.62 -14.85
C GLU A 44 -3.16 -13.14 -14.90
N HIS A 45 -3.11 -13.81 -13.76
CA HIS A 45 -3.05 -15.28 -13.68
C HIS A 45 -4.24 -15.93 -14.38
N ARG A 46 -5.46 -15.42 -14.20
CA ARG A 46 -6.64 -15.89 -14.93
C ARG A 46 -6.51 -15.69 -16.45
N ALA A 47 -5.94 -14.57 -16.89
CA ALA A 47 -5.75 -14.30 -18.32
C ALA A 47 -4.69 -15.23 -18.93
N LEU A 48 -3.58 -15.46 -18.22
CA LEU A 48 -2.51 -16.37 -18.65
C LEU A 48 -2.97 -17.84 -18.65
N LYS A 49 -3.70 -18.27 -17.63
CA LYS A 49 -4.29 -19.61 -17.57
C LYS A 49 -5.22 -19.91 -18.74
N LYS A 50 -5.96 -18.92 -19.24
CA LYS A 50 -6.80 -19.08 -20.45
C LYS A 50 -5.98 -19.26 -21.73
N ALA A 51 -4.72 -18.85 -21.72
CA ALA A 51 -3.77 -19.00 -22.81
C ALA A 51 -2.78 -20.17 -22.55
N ASP A 52 -3.13 -21.08 -21.64
CA ASP A 52 -2.29 -22.23 -21.25
C ASP A 52 -0.90 -21.86 -20.69
N ASP A 53 -0.78 -20.66 -20.11
CA ASP A 53 0.44 -20.16 -19.51
C ASP A 53 0.36 -20.17 -17.97
N ASP A 54 1.20 -21.03 -17.39
CA ASP A 54 1.20 -21.35 -15.97
C ASP A 54 2.24 -20.60 -15.15
N ARG A 55 2.99 -19.65 -15.73
CA ARG A 55 4.13 -19.01 -15.05
C ARG A 55 3.79 -18.30 -13.72
N LEU A 56 2.53 -17.90 -13.51
CA LEU A 56 2.08 -17.24 -12.28
C LEU A 56 1.49 -18.22 -11.24
N THR A 57 1.36 -19.51 -11.57
CA THR A 57 0.86 -20.54 -10.66
C THR A 57 1.83 -20.74 -9.49
N GLY A 58 1.33 -20.78 -8.26
CA GLY A 58 2.17 -20.93 -7.06
C GLY A 58 2.99 -19.68 -6.68
N THR A 59 2.98 -18.61 -7.48
CA THR A 59 3.87 -17.45 -7.25
C THR A 59 3.33 -16.41 -6.25
N LYS A 60 2.13 -16.61 -5.68
CA LYS A 60 1.45 -15.62 -4.81
C LYS A 60 2.38 -15.05 -3.73
N TYR A 61 3.00 -15.93 -2.95
CA TYR A 61 3.83 -15.51 -1.81
C TYR A 61 5.10 -14.77 -2.25
N LEU A 62 5.64 -15.06 -3.43
CA LEU A 62 6.79 -14.33 -3.99
C LEU A 62 6.46 -12.85 -4.22
N TRP A 63 5.22 -12.51 -4.57
CA TRP A 63 4.81 -11.11 -4.77
C TRP A 63 4.41 -10.40 -3.46
N LEU A 64 3.97 -11.14 -2.45
CA LEU A 64 3.51 -10.53 -1.19
C LEU A 64 4.64 -10.38 -0.17
N MET A 65 5.66 -11.23 -0.24
CA MET A 65 6.77 -11.22 0.70
C MET A 65 7.72 -10.04 0.47
N ARG A 66 8.42 -9.64 1.53
CA ARG A 66 9.46 -8.60 1.44
C ARG A 66 10.72 -9.23 0.83
N PRO A 67 11.48 -8.52 -0.02
CA PRO A 67 12.73 -9.03 -0.60
C PRO A 67 13.75 -9.58 0.41
N GLN A 68 13.78 -8.97 1.59
CA GLN A 68 14.69 -9.33 2.68
C GLN A 68 14.32 -10.68 3.35
N ASP A 69 13.06 -11.09 3.26
CA ASP A 69 12.57 -12.35 3.85
C ASP A 69 12.62 -13.51 2.83
N MET A 70 13.07 -13.26 1.59
CA MET A 70 13.19 -14.27 0.54
C MET A 70 14.46 -15.08 0.69
N THR A 71 14.35 -16.41 0.54
CA THR A 71 15.52 -17.27 0.37
C THR A 71 16.24 -16.96 -0.95
N PRO A 72 17.53 -17.32 -1.09
CA PRO A 72 18.28 -17.13 -2.33
C PRO A 72 17.59 -17.74 -3.57
N GLU A 73 16.97 -18.91 -3.42
CA GLU A 73 16.25 -19.63 -4.47
C GLU A 73 14.99 -18.87 -4.86
N GLN A 74 14.19 -18.46 -3.87
CA GLN A 74 12.99 -17.65 -4.10
C GLN A 74 13.31 -16.33 -4.79
N ARG A 75 14.42 -15.68 -4.41
CA ARG A 75 14.88 -14.43 -5.02
C ARG A 75 15.27 -14.64 -6.48
N THR A 76 15.91 -15.78 -6.80
CA THR A 76 16.29 -16.13 -8.17
C THR A 76 15.05 -16.37 -9.03
N THR A 77 14.12 -17.20 -8.55
CA THR A 77 12.82 -17.45 -9.21
C THR A 77 12.05 -16.14 -9.41
N PHE A 78 12.00 -15.29 -8.39
CA PHE A 78 11.34 -13.99 -8.46
C PHE A 78 11.95 -13.07 -9.51
N ARG A 79 13.29 -13.01 -9.62
CA ARG A 79 13.97 -12.23 -10.67
C ARG A 79 13.64 -12.74 -12.07
N THR A 80 13.58 -14.06 -12.25
CA THR A 80 13.16 -14.66 -13.53
C THR A 80 11.73 -14.27 -13.87
N LEU A 81 10.80 -14.36 -12.91
CA LEU A 81 9.41 -13.92 -13.09
C LEU A 81 9.32 -12.43 -13.43
N GLN A 82 10.09 -11.57 -12.76
CA GLN A 82 10.13 -10.13 -13.06
C GLN A 82 10.61 -9.84 -14.49
N ARG A 83 11.60 -10.59 -15.00
CA ARG A 83 12.12 -10.46 -16.37
C ARG A 83 11.10 -10.85 -17.44
N SER A 84 10.11 -11.68 -17.10
CA SER A 84 8.97 -11.97 -17.99
C SER A 84 7.97 -10.80 -18.09
N HIS A 85 8.27 -9.67 -17.45
CA HIS A 85 7.52 -8.41 -17.44
C HIS A 85 5.99 -8.53 -17.19
N PRO A 86 5.52 -9.34 -16.23
CA PRO A 86 4.10 -9.44 -15.97
C PRO A 86 3.58 -8.14 -15.31
N LYS A 87 2.30 -7.84 -15.51
CA LYS A 87 1.59 -6.71 -14.89
C LYS A 87 1.75 -6.72 -13.37
N VAL A 88 1.77 -7.89 -12.73
CA VAL A 88 2.02 -8.04 -11.29
C VAL A 88 3.41 -7.53 -10.87
N ALA A 89 4.45 -7.69 -11.70
CA ALA A 89 5.79 -7.18 -11.39
C ALA A 89 5.84 -5.65 -11.35
N ARG A 90 5.06 -5.00 -12.22
CA ARG A 90 4.88 -3.55 -12.21
C ARG A 90 4.06 -3.09 -11.00
N ALA A 91 2.99 -3.81 -10.66
CA ALA A 91 2.20 -3.53 -9.45
C ALA A 91 3.08 -3.61 -8.19
N TRP A 92 3.87 -4.68 -8.09
CA TRP A 92 4.81 -4.90 -7.01
C TRP A 92 5.86 -3.78 -6.91
N SER A 93 6.41 -3.37 -8.06
CA SER A 93 7.39 -2.28 -8.11
C SER A 93 6.81 -0.94 -7.62
N LEU A 94 5.52 -0.67 -7.89
CA LEU A 94 4.83 0.51 -7.37
C LEU A 94 4.64 0.42 -5.85
N LYS A 95 4.25 -0.74 -5.32
CA LYS A 95 4.16 -0.99 -3.87
C LYS A 95 5.53 -0.78 -3.20
N GLU A 96 6.60 -1.40 -3.72
CA GLU A 96 7.92 -1.28 -3.09
C GLU A 96 8.47 0.14 -3.16
N ARG A 97 8.26 0.87 -4.27
CA ARG A 97 8.60 2.29 -4.34
C ARG A 97 7.86 3.07 -3.27
N PHE A 98 6.57 2.82 -3.07
CA PHE A 98 5.76 3.50 -2.06
C PHE A 98 6.34 3.35 -0.65
N ARG A 99 7.05 2.26 -0.35
CA ARG A 99 7.70 2.07 0.95
C ARG A 99 8.68 3.18 1.33
N GLN A 100 9.26 3.84 0.34
CA GLN A 100 10.16 4.97 0.55
C GLN A 100 9.44 6.19 1.13
N LEU A 101 8.11 6.29 1.00
CA LEU A 101 7.35 7.38 1.59
C LEU A 101 7.61 7.50 3.10
N TRP A 102 7.70 6.36 3.80
CA TRP A 102 7.90 6.32 5.25
C TRP A 102 9.34 6.63 5.70
N ALA A 103 10.28 6.75 4.77
CA ALA A 103 11.65 7.17 5.08
C ALA A 103 11.81 8.72 5.06
N TYR A 104 10.82 9.46 4.55
CA TYR A 104 10.89 10.92 4.53
C TYR A 104 10.52 11.51 5.89
N THR A 105 11.38 12.38 6.42
CA THR A 105 11.13 13.19 7.62
C THR A 105 10.52 14.56 7.29
N TYR A 106 10.74 15.05 6.07
CA TYR A 106 10.26 16.36 5.63
C TYR A 106 8.97 16.28 4.81
N LEU A 107 7.92 16.96 5.25
CA LEU A 107 6.57 16.93 4.65
C LEU A 107 6.57 17.34 3.17
N GLY A 108 7.32 18.37 2.79
CA GLY A 108 7.40 18.83 1.40
C GLY A 108 8.07 17.81 0.47
N ALA A 109 9.02 17.00 0.99
CA ALA A 109 9.63 15.93 0.22
C ALA A 109 8.65 14.75 0.05
N ALA A 110 7.95 14.37 1.11
CA ALA A 110 6.92 13.34 1.10
C ALA A 110 5.78 13.68 0.12
N ARG A 111 5.28 14.92 0.12
CA ARG A 111 4.24 15.39 -0.82
C ARG A 111 4.70 15.31 -2.28
N ARG A 112 5.92 15.77 -2.59
CA ARG A 112 6.49 15.68 -3.94
C ARG A 112 6.69 14.23 -4.38
N PHE A 113 7.14 13.36 -3.47
CA PHE A 113 7.23 11.93 -3.72
C PHE A 113 5.86 11.34 -4.04
N PHE A 114 4.84 11.62 -3.20
CA PHE A 114 3.49 11.12 -3.37
C PHE A 114 2.89 11.55 -4.71
N ALA A 115 3.02 12.83 -5.10
CA ALA A 115 2.53 13.31 -6.38
C ALA A 115 3.13 12.56 -7.58
N ARG A 116 4.46 12.32 -7.56
CA ARG A 116 5.13 11.52 -8.60
C ARG A 116 4.68 10.07 -8.60
N TRP A 117 4.54 9.48 -7.41
CA TRP A 117 4.09 8.10 -7.27
C TRP A 117 2.64 7.95 -7.75
N PHE A 118 1.75 8.88 -7.37
CA PHE A 118 0.35 8.91 -7.77
C PHE A 118 0.19 8.96 -9.29
N TRP A 119 0.94 9.85 -9.95
CA TRP A 119 0.93 9.91 -11.42
C TRP A 119 1.36 8.57 -12.04
N ARG A 120 2.42 7.94 -11.54
CA ARG A 120 2.88 6.63 -12.03
C ARG A 120 1.85 5.52 -11.76
N ALA A 121 1.21 5.52 -10.60
CA ALA A 121 0.21 4.51 -10.23
C ALA A 121 -1.04 4.62 -11.10
N THR A 122 -1.55 5.83 -11.31
CA THR A 122 -2.73 6.10 -12.16
C THR A 122 -2.47 5.80 -13.64
N HIS A 123 -1.26 6.06 -14.14
CA HIS A 123 -0.87 5.80 -15.53
C HIS A 123 -0.25 4.41 -15.76
N SER A 124 -0.26 3.55 -14.75
CA SER A 124 0.34 2.20 -14.84
C SER A 124 -0.45 1.22 -15.70
N ARG A 125 -1.68 1.57 -16.12
CA ARG A 125 -2.68 0.68 -16.72
C ARG A 125 -3.06 -0.50 -15.80
N LEU A 126 -2.89 -0.34 -14.49
CA LEU A 126 -3.29 -1.30 -13.46
C LEU A 126 -4.44 -0.70 -12.65
N ARG A 127 -5.68 -1.03 -13.03
CA ARG A 127 -6.88 -0.48 -12.39
C ARG A 127 -6.86 -0.60 -10.85
N PRO A 128 -6.50 -1.75 -10.23
CA PRO A 128 -6.45 -1.86 -8.77
C PRO A 128 -5.46 -0.88 -8.12
N MET A 129 -4.31 -0.62 -8.75
CA MET A 129 -3.32 0.33 -8.22
C MET A 129 -3.78 1.78 -8.38
N ALA A 130 -4.45 2.10 -9.49
CA ALA A 130 -5.00 3.43 -9.72
C ALA A 130 -6.14 3.76 -8.74
N GLU A 131 -6.98 2.77 -8.40
CA GLU A 131 -8.05 2.91 -7.40
C GLU A 131 -7.49 3.22 -6.02
N VAL A 132 -6.45 2.49 -5.58
CA VAL A 132 -5.77 2.79 -4.30
C VAL A 132 -5.16 4.20 -4.32
N ALA A 133 -4.48 4.58 -5.40
CA ALA A 133 -3.90 5.92 -5.51
C ALA A 133 -4.96 7.03 -5.40
N LYS A 134 -6.12 6.87 -6.06
CA LYS A 134 -7.24 7.82 -5.99
C LYS A 134 -7.85 7.90 -4.60
N LEU A 135 -8.05 6.75 -3.95
CA LEU A 135 -8.54 6.67 -2.57
C LEU A 135 -7.64 7.48 -1.63
N MET A 136 -6.32 7.28 -1.73
CA MET A 136 -5.35 8.00 -0.92
C MET A 136 -5.33 9.51 -1.22
N SER A 137 -5.45 9.90 -2.50
CA SER A 137 -5.49 11.31 -2.87
C SER A 137 -6.74 12.01 -2.36
N ALA A 138 -7.91 11.38 -2.44
CA ALA A 138 -9.16 11.95 -1.95
C ALA A 138 -9.10 12.24 -0.45
N MET A 139 -8.53 11.32 0.33
CA MET A 139 -8.35 11.48 1.77
C MET A 139 -7.41 12.64 2.12
N MET A 140 -6.36 12.85 1.34
CA MET A 140 -5.42 13.96 1.54
C MET A 140 -6.00 15.32 1.13
N SER A 141 -7.09 15.34 0.34
CA SER A 141 -7.72 16.55 -0.19
C SER A 141 -9.02 16.95 0.51
N SER A 142 -9.59 16.09 1.38
CA SER A 142 -10.81 16.41 2.13
C SER A 142 -10.60 17.59 3.11
N PRO A 143 -11.40 18.67 3.02
CA PRO A 143 -11.20 19.91 3.77
C PRO A 143 -11.83 19.94 5.19
N THR A 144 -12.24 18.81 5.77
CA THR A 144 -12.92 18.77 7.08
C THR A 144 -12.02 19.07 8.30
N CYS A 145 -10.75 19.45 8.11
CA CYS A 145 -9.85 19.92 9.17
C CYS A 145 -9.63 21.45 9.16
N ALA A 146 -10.64 22.23 8.78
CA ALA A 146 -10.59 23.69 8.82
C ALA A 146 -11.31 24.29 10.05
N THR A 147 -11.25 23.64 11.23
CA THR A 147 -11.51 24.32 12.50
C THR A 147 -10.84 23.55 13.64
N GLY A 148 -9.76 24.10 14.20
CA GLY A 148 -9.07 23.52 15.36
C GLY A 148 -7.60 23.13 15.11
N SER A 149 -6.74 24.14 14.99
CA SER A 149 -5.30 24.14 15.33
C SER A 149 -4.51 22.82 15.17
N PRO A 150 -3.72 22.63 14.09
CA PRO A 150 -2.81 21.51 13.97
C PRO A 150 -1.39 21.89 14.41
N MET A 151 -0.64 20.93 14.96
CA MET A 151 0.81 20.98 15.27
C MET A 151 1.23 21.20 16.74
N GLN A 152 0.52 20.64 17.72
CA GLN A 152 1.13 20.34 19.02
C GLN A 152 0.83 18.92 19.49
N ALA A 153 1.26 17.90 18.73
CA ALA A 153 1.32 16.52 19.22
C ALA A 153 2.28 15.66 18.37
N TRP A 154 3.50 16.16 18.13
CA TRP A 154 4.59 15.31 17.65
C TRP A 154 5.86 15.70 18.40
N ARG A 155 5.94 15.28 19.67
CA ARG A 155 7.18 15.18 20.41
C ARG A 155 7.50 13.69 20.54
N PRO A 156 8.70 13.22 20.15
CA PRO A 156 9.17 11.93 20.60
C PRO A 156 9.41 12.03 22.10
N SER A 157 8.74 11.18 22.89
CA SER A 157 9.10 10.98 24.29
C SER A 157 10.43 10.24 24.33
N THR A 158 11.45 10.86 24.92
CA THR A 158 12.62 10.21 25.53
C THR A 158 13.42 11.28 26.26
N PRO A 159 14.18 10.94 27.31
CA PRO A 159 14.67 9.60 27.69
C PRO A 159 13.71 8.79 28.56
#